data_AF-A0A7W8P5R2-F1
#
_entry.id   AF-A0A7W8P5R2-F1
#
_cell.length_a   1.000
_cell.length_b   1.000
_cell.length_c   1.000
_cell.angle_alpha   90.00
_cell.angle_beta   90.00
_cell.angle_gamma   90.00
#
_symmetry.space_group_name_H-M   'P 1'
#
loop_
_entity.id
_entity.type
_entity.pdbx_description
1 polymer ?
#
loop_
_entity_poly.entity_id
_entity_poly.type
_entity_poly.pdbx_seq_one_letter_code
_entity_poly.pdbx_strand_id
1 'polypeptide(L)'
;MADSTLLRWEQGTFPKALTVARLRTWERALLLAPGQLLAPPASHPGVRDGRWRVTVSTETLEAAIHRVAACLATRGRNLLQPEQPLDGRARRDADLLAHRYGVGAHRWPLADVAVSYGISPSHARLTVARMVARSAGFAFRIPVLDAMLEVGAGGFSFSTAVADGRMRDLLGPSLSRERAAAFAGEILSRRITGADPGMSIAGTSVPTKAANASLVADVV
;
A
#
# COMPACT_ATOMS: atom_id res chain seq x y z
N MET A 1 20.02 20.92 26.24
CA MET A 1 19.98 21.60 24.91
C MET A 1 19.38 20.75 23.79
N ALA A 2 19.14 19.43 23.95
CA ALA A 2 18.50 18.62 22.91
C ALA A 2 17.00 18.91 22.74
N ASP A 3 16.27 19.17 23.83
CA ASP A 3 14.81 19.33 23.85
C ASP A 3 14.28 20.46 22.97
N SER A 4 14.96 21.62 22.93
CA SER A 4 14.53 22.75 22.10
C SER A 4 14.61 22.48 20.60
N THR A 5 15.40 21.47 20.21
CA THR A 5 15.63 21.13 18.80
C THR A 5 14.57 20.17 18.31
N LEU A 6 14.24 19.13 19.09
CA LEU A 6 13.15 18.19 18.80
C LEU A 6 11.79 18.89 18.73
N LEU A 7 11.52 19.80 19.68
CA LEU A 7 10.25 20.53 19.75
C LEU A 7 10.03 21.47 18.56
N ARG A 8 11.11 22.05 18.00
CA ARG A 8 11.07 22.82 16.75
C ARG A 8 10.83 21.94 15.52
N TRP A 9 11.17 20.66 15.58
CA TRP A 9 10.99 19.72 14.47
C TRP A 9 9.58 19.15 14.41
N GLU A 10 8.95 18.90 15.55
CA GLU A 10 7.52 18.57 15.60
C GLU A 10 6.66 19.70 15.00
N GLN A 11 7.15 20.93 15.09
CA GLN A 11 6.53 22.12 14.48
C GLN A 11 6.90 22.33 13.00
N GLY A 12 7.58 21.37 12.35
CA GLY A 12 7.89 21.42 10.93
C GLY A 12 8.97 22.42 10.52
N THR A 13 9.74 22.95 11.47
CA THR A 13 10.79 23.93 11.18
C THR A 13 12.08 23.22 10.75
N PHE A 14 12.13 22.81 9.49
CA PHE A 14 13.33 22.19 8.92
C PHE A 14 14.35 23.26 8.49
N PRO A 15 15.64 23.06 8.75
CA PRO A 15 16.68 23.99 8.31
C PRO A 15 16.85 23.96 6.79
N LYS A 16 17.06 25.14 6.20
CA LYS A 16 17.26 25.32 4.74
C LYS A 16 18.52 24.64 4.19
N ALA A 17 19.49 24.32 5.06
CA ALA A 17 20.71 23.61 4.70
C ALA A 17 21.12 22.62 5.80
N LEU A 18 21.62 21.47 5.37
CA LEU A 18 22.03 20.34 6.20
C LEU A 18 23.56 20.29 6.25
N THR A 19 24.15 20.74 7.36
CA THR A 19 25.60 20.67 7.57
C THR A 19 25.99 19.31 8.15
N VAL A 20 27.23 18.87 7.92
CA VAL A 20 27.77 17.60 8.45
C VAL A 20 27.69 17.55 9.98
N ALA A 21 28.01 18.66 10.66
CA ALA A 21 27.90 18.76 12.11
C ALA A 21 26.45 18.61 12.61
N ARG A 22 25.49 19.14 11.86
CA ARG A 22 24.07 19.04 12.19
C ARG A 22 23.55 17.62 11.93
N LEU A 23 23.93 17.00 10.82
CA LEU A 23 23.64 15.58 10.55
C LEU A 23 24.14 14.68 11.68
N ARG A 24 25.39 14.85 12.12
CA ARG A 24 25.98 14.10 13.25
C ARG A 24 25.28 14.37 14.58
N THR A 25 24.69 15.55 14.75
CA THR A 25 23.88 15.87 15.93
C THR A 25 22.53 15.16 15.87
N TRP A 26 21.94 15.06 14.68
CA TRP A 26 20.71 14.32 14.45
C TRP A 26 20.90 12.83 14.63
N GLU A 27 21.98 12.26 14.09
CA GLU A 27 22.31 10.85 14.28
C GLU A 27 22.45 10.52 15.76
N ARG A 28 23.16 11.34 16.54
CA ARG A 28 23.25 11.15 18.00
C ARG A 28 21.92 11.28 18.72
N ALA A 29 21.10 12.28 18.37
CA ALA A 29 19.79 12.49 19.00
C ALA A 29 18.81 11.34 18.72
N LEU A 30 18.94 10.71 17.55
CA LEU A 30 18.13 9.57 17.12
C LEU A 30 18.77 8.21 17.44
N LEU A 31 19.89 8.19 18.18
CA LEU A 31 20.66 6.98 18.50
C LEU A 31 21.09 6.17 17.25
N LEU A 32 21.34 6.86 16.15
CA LEU A 32 21.83 6.30 14.89
C LEU A 32 23.37 6.37 14.82
N ALA A 33 23.96 5.44 14.07
CA ALA A 33 25.38 5.44 13.76
C ALA A 33 25.76 6.62 12.82
N PRO A 34 27.01 7.09 12.85
CA PRO A 34 27.47 8.14 11.95
C PRO A 34 27.31 7.77 10.46
N GLY A 35 26.72 8.66 9.66
CA GLY A 35 26.48 8.47 8.23
C GLY A 35 25.20 7.70 7.90
N GLN A 36 24.46 7.21 8.89
CA GLN A 36 23.27 6.39 8.69
C GLN A 36 22.07 7.21 8.17
N LEU A 37 22.01 8.52 8.42
CA LEU A 37 20.97 9.40 7.84
C LEU A 37 21.19 9.68 6.35
N LEU A 38 22.44 9.60 5.87
CA LEU A 38 22.80 9.77 4.46
C LEU A 38 23.02 8.43 3.74
N ALA A 39 22.97 7.32 4.46
CA ALA A 39 23.15 6.02 3.88
C ALA A 39 22.08 5.82 2.79
N PRO A 40 22.47 5.40 1.57
CA PRO A 40 21.50 5.13 0.53
C PRO A 40 20.48 4.12 1.06
N PRO A 41 19.19 4.23 0.66
CA PRO A 41 18.11 3.43 1.24
C PRO A 41 18.41 1.93 1.28
N ALA A 42 19.18 1.43 0.32
CA ALA A 42 19.63 0.04 0.22
C ALA A 42 20.38 -0.49 1.46
N SER A 43 20.97 0.39 2.29
CA SER A 43 21.70 0.02 3.50
C SER A 43 20.84 0.14 4.78
N HIS A 44 19.59 0.61 4.68
CA HIS A 44 18.71 0.70 5.84
C HIS A 44 18.18 -0.70 6.20
N PRO A 45 18.20 -1.14 7.48
CA PRO A 45 17.74 -2.50 7.86
C PRO A 45 16.27 -2.76 7.52
N GLY A 46 15.47 -1.68 7.40
CA GLY A 46 14.09 -1.71 6.95
C GLY A 46 13.89 -1.81 5.43
N VAL A 47 14.95 -1.77 4.62
CA VAL A 47 14.89 -1.85 3.16
C VAL A 47 15.53 -3.14 2.69
N ARG A 48 14.81 -3.94 1.88
CA ARG A 48 15.32 -5.15 1.23
C ARG A 48 15.05 -5.02 -0.26
N ASP A 49 16.06 -5.27 -1.08
CA ASP A 49 15.93 -5.24 -2.55
C ASP A 49 15.36 -3.90 -3.07
N GLY A 50 15.71 -2.80 -2.42
CA GLY A 50 15.23 -1.45 -2.73
C GLY A 50 13.80 -1.12 -2.27
N ARG A 51 13.15 -2.01 -1.51
CA ARG A 51 11.77 -1.83 -1.01
C ARG A 51 11.70 -1.80 0.51
N TRP A 52 10.80 -0.98 1.06
CA TRP A 52 10.54 -0.94 2.49
C TRP A 52 9.81 -2.19 2.97
N ARG A 53 10.42 -2.94 3.88
CA ARG A 53 9.79 -4.13 4.46
C ARG A 53 8.75 -3.70 5.48
N VAL A 54 7.52 -4.19 5.31
CA VAL A 54 6.40 -3.91 6.20
C VAL A 54 5.76 -5.23 6.61
N THR A 55 5.69 -5.50 7.90
CA THR A 55 4.94 -6.66 8.42
C THR A 55 3.58 -6.19 8.90
N VAL A 56 2.52 -6.76 8.36
CA VAL A 56 1.13 -6.45 8.73
C VAL A 56 0.57 -7.65 9.48
N SER A 57 0.55 -7.56 10.80
CA SER A 57 0.02 -8.59 11.69
C SER A 57 -1.45 -8.31 11.98
N THR A 58 -2.35 -9.04 11.31
CA THR A 58 -3.80 -8.99 11.53
C THR A 58 -4.39 -10.39 11.44
N GLU A 59 -5.54 -10.60 12.08
CA GLU A 59 -6.22 -11.90 12.10
C GLU A 59 -6.95 -12.21 10.79
N THR A 60 -7.41 -11.17 10.08
CA THR A 60 -8.12 -11.29 8.81
C THR A 60 -7.41 -10.56 7.68
N LEU A 61 -7.60 -11.03 6.45
CA LEU A 61 -7.10 -10.36 5.25
C LEU A 61 -7.81 -9.03 5.01
N GLU A 62 -9.10 -8.93 5.37
CA GLU A 62 -9.84 -7.67 5.36
C GLU A 62 -9.16 -6.58 6.20
N ALA A 63 -8.77 -6.90 7.44
CA ALA A 63 -8.03 -5.98 8.29
C ALA A 63 -6.62 -5.69 7.74
N ALA A 64 -5.98 -6.68 7.11
CA ALA A 64 -4.68 -6.49 6.46
C ALA A 64 -4.75 -5.49 5.31
N ILE A 65 -5.81 -5.56 4.48
CA ILE A 65 -6.04 -4.63 3.36
C ILE A 65 -6.17 -3.19 3.89
N HIS A 66 -6.92 -2.97 4.98
CA HIS A 66 -7.01 -1.64 5.61
C HIS A 66 -5.64 -1.13 6.09
N ARG A 67 -4.84 -1.98 6.74
CA ARG A 67 -3.49 -1.61 7.22
C ARG A 67 -2.54 -1.29 6.06
N VAL A 68 -2.59 -2.07 4.97
CA VAL A 68 -1.82 -1.79 3.75
C VAL A 68 -2.28 -0.49 3.10
N ALA A 69 -3.60 -0.25 3.01
CA ALA A 69 -4.14 0.98 2.47
C ALA A 69 -3.72 2.22 3.28
N ALA A 70 -3.75 2.13 4.61
CA ALA A 70 -3.23 3.17 5.51
C ALA A 70 -1.73 3.44 5.27
N CYS A 71 -0.94 2.38 5.10
CA CYS A 71 0.48 2.49 4.75
C CYS A 71 0.67 3.23 3.42
N LEU A 72 -0.07 2.86 2.38
CA LEU A 72 0.05 3.48 1.08
C LEU A 72 -0.45 4.93 1.09
N ALA A 73 -1.55 5.23 1.76
CA ALA A 73 -2.10 6.58 1.87
C ALA A 73 -1.14 7.55 2.57
N THR A 74 -0.50 7.10 3.65
CA THR A 74 0.46 7.92 4.42
C THR A 74 1.89 7.88 3.88
N ARG A 75 2.15 7.04 2.85
CA ARG A 75 3.49 6.77 2.30
C ARG A 75 4.43 6.14 3.33
N GLY A 76 3.90 5.26 4.18
CA GLY A 76 4.63 4.58 5.23
C GLY A 76 4.84 5.41 6.50
N ARG A 77 4.36 6.66 6.56
CA ARG A 77 4.49 7.49 7.77
C ARG A 77 3.75 6.90 8.97
N ASN A 78 2.63 6.23 8.74
CA ASN A 78 1.90 5.55 9.82
C ASN A 78 2.67 4.36 10.42
N LEU A 79 3.74 3.87 9.78
CA LEU A 79 4.53 2.76 10.32
C LEU A 79 5.32 3.18 11.58
N LEU A 80 5.62 4.46 11.72
CA LEU A 80 6.29 5.00 12.90
C LEU A 80 5.35 5.03 14.12
N GLN A 81 4.05 5.22 13.90
CA GLN A 81 3.03 5.32 14.94
C GLN A 81 1.72 4.67 14.44
N PRO A 82 1.64 3.32 14.42
CA PRO A 82 0.51 2.60 13.83
C PRO A 82 -0.80 2.74 14.61
N GLU A 83 -0.72 3.14 15.88
CA GLU A 83 -1.87 3.40 16.75
C GLU A 83 -2.42 4.82 16.59
N GLN A 84 -1.65 5.74 15.98
CA GLN A 84 -2.11 7.10 15.78
C GLN A 84 -3.23 7.10 14.73
N PRO A 85 -4.37 7.76 14.99
CA PRO A 85 -5.43 7.88 14.02
C PRO A 85 -4.93 8.59 12.76
N LEU A 86 -5.35 8.09 11.61
CA LEU A 86 -5.05 8.73 10.34
C LEU A 86 -5.72 10.10 10.26
N ASP A 87 -5.03 11.06 9.64
CA ASP A 87 -5.68 12.30 9.25
C ASP A 87 -6.86 12.03 8.30
N GLY A 88 -7.84 12.94 8.25
CA GLY A 88 -9.08 12.70 7.50
C GLY A 88 -8.86 12.43 6.00
N ARG A 89 -7.79 12.97 5.42
CA ARG A 89 -7.43 12.73 4.02
C ARG A 89 -6.84 11.34 3.82
N ALA A 90 -5.88 10.96 4.66
CA ALA A 90 -5.24 9.66 4.62
C ALA A 90 -6.25 8.54 4.91
N ARG A 91 -7.19 8.77 5.83
CA ARG A 91 -8.30 7.85 6.09
C ARG A 91 -9.17 7.67 4.85
N ARG A 92 -9.66 8.77 4.25
CA ARG A 92 -10.43 8.72 3.01
C ARG A 92 -9.70 7.99 1.89
N ASP A 93 -8.43 8.34 1.65
CA ASP A 93 -7.64 7.73 0.58
C ASP A 93 -7.43 6.23 0.85
N ALA A 94 -7.19 5.82 2.10
CA ALA A 94 -7.12 4.40 2.49
C ALA A 94 -8.45 3.68 2.27
N ASP A 95 -9.58 4.29 2.63
CA ASP A 95 -10.91 3.72 2.44
C ASP A 95 -11.22 3.51 0.95
N LEU A 96 -10.88 4.47 0.08
CA LEU A 96 -11.04 4.32 -1.37
C LEU A 96 -10.27 3.11 -1.92
N LEU A 97 -9.07 2.84 -1.39
CA LEU A 97 -8.30 1.65 -1.80
C LEU A 97 -8.94 0.37 -1.26
N ALA A 98 -9.35 0.35 0.02
CA ALA A 98 -9.98 -0.81 0.63
C ALA A 98 -11.27 -1.20 -0.12
N HIS A 99 -12.11 -0.21 -0.45
CA HIS A 99 -13.35 -0.43 -1.20
C HIS A 99 -13.12 -0.98 -2.62
N ARG A 100 -12.01 -0.63 -3.31
CA ARG A 100 -11.66 -1.25 -4.60
C ARG A 100 -11.57 -2.78 -4.49
N TYR A 101 -11.10 -3.27 -3.35
CA TYR A 101 -10.97 -4.70 -3.05
C TYR A 101 -12.16 -5.24 -2.26
N GLY A 102 -13.31 -4.55 -2.26
CA GLY A 102 -14.54 -5.06 -1.64
C GLY A 102 -14.51 -5.07 -0.11
N VAL A 103 -13.59 -4.31 0.50
CA VAL A 103 -13.49 -4.14 1.94
C VAL A 103 -14.28 -2.90 2.37
N GLY A 104 -15.18 -3.05 3.34
CA GLY A 104 -16.01 -1.99 3.89
C GLY A 104 -17.41 -2.47 4.27
N ALA A 105 -18.07 -1.74 5.19
CA ALA A 105 -19.40 -2.07 5.69
C ALA A 105 -20.48 -2.15 4.58
N HIS A 106 -20.27 -1.42 3.49
CA HIS A 106 -21.11 -1.46 2.31
C HIS A 106 -20.27 -1.79 1.07
N ARG A 107 -20.74 -2.75 0.26
CA ARG A 107 -20.11 -3.14 -1.02
C ARG A 107 -20.40 -2.11 -2.11
N TRP A 108 -20.10 -0.85 -1.81
CA TRP A 108 -20.34 0.25 -2.74
C TRP A 108 -19.28 0.25 -3.85
N PRO A 109 -19.71 0.45 -5.11
CA PRO A 109 -18.82 0.83 -6.19
C PRO A 109 -17.93 2.00 -5.77
N LEU A 110 -16.69 2.03 -6.27
CA LEU A 110 -15.75 3.13 -6.01
C LEU A 110 -16.34 4.51 -6.34
N ALA A 111 -17.26 4.59 -7.31
CA ALA A 111 -17.96 5.81 -7.67
C ALA A 111 -18.85 6.33 -6.53
N ASP A 112 -19.59 5.46 -5.86
CA ASP A 112 -20.50 5.85 -4.78
C ASP A 112 -19.74 6.26 -3.52
N VAL A 113 -18.62 5.57 -3.24
CA VAL A 113 -17.67 5.96 -2.18
C VAL A 113 -17.03 7.32 -2.50
N ALA A 114 -16.71 7.60 -3.75
CA ALA A 114 -16.18 8.91 -4.15
C ALA A 114 -17.22 10.03 -3.89
N VAL A 115 -18.49 9.78 -4.25
CA VAL A 115 -19.60 10.69 -4.02
C VAL A 115 -19.82 10.93 -2.52
N SER A 116 -19.79 9.90 -1.68
CA SER A 116 -19.94 10.07 -0.22
C SER A 116 -18.84 10.93 0.41
N TYR A 117 -17.68 11.00 -0.23
CA TYR A 117 -16.57 11.86 0.17
C TYR A 117 -16.52 13.22 -0.54
N GLY A 118 -17.53 13.54 -1.36
CA GLY A 118 -17.61 14.81 -2.10
C GLY A 118 -16.52 14.98 -3.16
N ILE A 119 -15.99 13.88 -3.73
CA ILE A 119 -14.98 13.91 -4.79
C ILE A 119 -15.48 13.24 -6.07
N SER A 120 -14.91 13.64 -7.21
CA SER A 120 -15.27 13.02 -8.48
C SER A 120 -14.77 11.57 -8.58
N PRO A 121 -15.50 10.67 -9.26
CA PRO A 121 -15.05 9.30 -9.50
C PRO A 121 -13.68 9.23 -10.20
N SER A 122 -13.39 10.17 -11.10
CA SER A 122 -12.09 10.28 -11.77
C SER A 122 -10.96 10.60 -10.78
N HIS A 123 -11.20 11.49 -9.81
CA HIS A 123 -10.23 11.80 -8.77
C HIS A 123 -9.99 10.59 -7.84
N ALA A 124 -11.04 9.85 -7.49
CA ALA A 124 -10.91 8.61 -6.74
C ALA A 124 -10.06 7.57 -7.48
N ARG A 125 -10.33 7.33 -8.77
CA ARG A 125 -9.54 6.41 -9.62
C ARG A 125 -8.07 6.81 -9.69
N LEU A 126 -7.78 8.10 -9.88
CA LEU A 126 -6.39 8.60 -9.91
C LEU A 126 -5.69 8.42 -8.56
N THR A 127 -6.40 8.64 -7.46
CA THR A 127 -5.85 8.47 -6.11
C THR A 127 -5.51 7.02 -5.83
N VAL A 128 -6.43 6.11 -6.18
CA VAL A 128 -6.22 4.65 -6.14
C VAL A 128 -5.04 4.23 -7.00
N ALA A 129 -4.98 4.65 -8.27
CA ALA A 129 -3.88 4.31 -9.18
C ALA A 129 -2.52 4.77 -8.63
N ARG A 130 -2.45 5.96 -8.01
CA ARG A 130 -1.23 6.44 -7.35
C ARG A 130 -0.82 5.63 -6.13
N MET A 131 -1.78 5.05 -5.41
CA MET A 131 -1.48 4.15 -4.28
C MET A 131 -1.02 2.79 -4.76
N VAL A 132 -1.64 2.24 -5.81
CA VAL A 132 -1.20 0.99 -6.45
C VAL A 132 0.23 1.15 -6.98
N ALA A 133 0.52 2.19 -7.75
CA ALA A 133 1.88 2.42 -8.26
C ALA A 133 2.92 2.57 -7.12
N ARG A 134 2.50 3.09 -5.97
CA ARG A 134 3.36 3.25 -4.79
C ARG A 134 3.65 1.93 -4.10
N SER A 135 2.81 0.90 -4.23
CA SER A 135 3.04 -0.39 -3.57
C SER A 135 4.36 -1.03 -3.99
N ALA A 136 4.85 -0.75 -5.21
CA ALA A 136 6.14 -1.19 -5.70
C ALA A 136 7.33 -0.78 -4.80
N GLY A 137 7.19 0.31 -4.03
CA GLY A 137 8.20 0.76 -3.06
C GLY A 137 8.20 -0.02 -1.73
N PHE A 138 7.27 -0.95 -1.55
CA PHE A 138 7.08 -1.70 -0.31
C PHE A 138 7.13 -3.22 -0.57
N ALA A 139 7.63 -3.95 0.43
CA ALA A 139 7.63 -5.40 0.50
C ALA A 139 6.79 -5.81 1.72
N PHE A 140 5.52 -6.09 1.49
CA PHE A 140 4.58 -6.45 2.54
C PHE A 140 4.66 -7.94 2.89
N ARG A 141 4.85 -8.24 4.17
CA ARG A 141 4.67 -9.57 4.76
C ARG A 141 3.35 -9.59 5.52
N ILE A 142 2.44 -10.47 5.10
CA ILE A 142 1.08 -10.56 5.63
C ILE A 142 0.85 -12.01 6.06
N PRO A 143 1.05 -12.36 7.35
CA PRO A 143 0.97 -13.75 7.82
C PRO A 143 -0.38 -14.42 7.56
N VAL A 144 -1.49 -13.68 7.64
CA VAL A 144 -2.82 -14.23 7.32
C VAL A 144 -2.94 -14.66 5.86
N LEU A 145 -2.27 -13.96 4.93
CA LEU A 145 -2.22 -14.38 3.53
C LEU A 145 -1.36 -15.64 3.36
N ASP A 146 -0.26 -15.75 4.11
CA ASP A 146 0.56 -16.96 4.11
C ASP A 146 -0.24 -18.17 4.59
N ALA A 147 -1.00 -18.01 5.68
CA ALA A 147 -1.91 -19.05 6.19
C ALA A 147 -3.02 -19.42 5.18
N MET A 148 -3.58 -18.46 4.44
CA MET A 148 -4.54 -18.75 3.37
C MET A 148 -3.93 -19.58 2.24
N LEU A 149 -2.69 -19.26 1.84
CA LEU A 149 -1.99 -20.02 0.80
C LEU A 149 -1.64 -21.43 1.28
N GLU A 150 -1.30 -21.61 2.55
CA GLU A 150 -1.10 -22.94 3.15
C GLU A 150 -2.39 -23.77 3.14
N VAL A 151 -3.54 -23.17 3.49
CA VAL A 151 -4.85 -23.83 3.39
C VAL A 151 -5.16 -24.24 1.94
N GLY A 152 -4.80 -23.40 0.96
CA GLY A 152 -4.99 -23.69 -0.47
C GLY A 152 -4.01 -24.72 -1.05
N ALA A 153 -2.79 -24.79 -0.51
CA ALA A 153 -1.73 -25.70 -0.97
C ALA A 153 -1.82 -27.09 -0.31
N GLY A 154 -2.39 -27.17 0.90
CA GLY A 154 -2.56 -28.41 1.67
C GLY A 154 -3.64 -29.36 1.13
N GLY A 155 -3.71 -29.50 -0.20
CA GLY A 155 -4.70 -30.29 -0.92
C GLY A 155 -5.12 -31.57 -0.17
N PHE A 156 -6.44 -31.70 0.00
CA PHE A 156 -7.13 -32.98 0.27
C PHE A 156 -6.96 -33.64 1.66
N SER A 157 -6.58 -32.94 2.73
CA SER A 157 -6.64 -33.53 4.09
C SER A 157 -7.88 -33.16 4.92
N PHE A 158 -8.66 -32.16 4.48
CA PHE A 158 -9.87 -31.71 5.15
C PHE A 158 -11.09 -31.89 4.24
N SER A 159 -12.26 -32.16 4.84
CA SER A 159 -13.55 -32.02 4.14
C SER A 159 -13.63 -30.61 3.55
N THR A 160 -14.09 -30.51 2.29
CA THR A 160 -14.19 -29.25 1.54
C THR A 160 -14.91 -28.15 2.33
N ALA A 161 -15.94 -28.51 3.10
CA ALA A 161 -16.67 -27.59 3.97
C ALA A 161 -15.81 -26.99 5.10
N VAL A 162 -14.87 -27.75 5.67
CA VAL A 162 -13.97 -27.27 6.73
C VAL A 162 -12.91 -26.33 6.16
N ALA A 163 -12.38 -26.65 4.98
CA ALA A 163 -11.46 -25.77 4.27
C ALA A 163 -12.15 -24.46 3.86
N ASP A 164 -13.41 -24.53 3.41
CA ASP A 164 -14.20 -23.36 3.05
C ASP A 164 -14.54 -22.47 4.24
N GLY A 165 -14.91 -23.06 5.38
CA GLY A 165 -15.13 -22.34 6.65
C GLY A 165 -13.86 -21.63 7.13
N ARG A 166 -12.73 -22.34 7.20
CA ARG A 166 -11.46 -21.73 7.62
C ARG A 166 -11.00 -20.62 6.67
N MET A 167 -11.17 -20.81 5.37
CA MET A 167 -10.87 -19.76 4.38
C MET A 167 -11.80 -18.54 4.57
N ARG A 168 -13.06 -18.75 4.94
CA ARG A 168 -13.99 -17.66 5.25
C ARG A 168 -13.53 -16.85 6.47
N ASP A 169 -13.09 -17.52 7.52
CA ASP A 169 -12.59 -16.88 8.74
C ASP A 169 -11.34 -16.01 8.44
N LEU A 170 -10.41 -16.53 7.63
CA LEU A 170 -9.19 -15.82 7.24
C LEU A 170 -9.47 -14.62 6.31
N LEU A 171 -10.48 -14.70 5.44
CA LEU A 171 -10.86 -13.58 4.57
C LEU A 171 -11.42 -12.41 5.38
N GLY A 172 -12.24 -12.69 6.39
CA GLY A 172 -13.02 -11.70 7.11
C GLY A 172 -14.45 -11.55 6.58
N PRO A 173 -15.28 -10.72 7.24
CA PRO A 173 -16.74 -10.68 7.09
C PRO A 173 -17.24 -10.16 5.74
N SER A 174 -16.46 -9.41 4.98
CA SER A 174 -16.92 -8.72 3.77
C SER A 174 -16.19 -9.16 2.50
N LEU A 175 -14.92 -9.58 2.65
CA LEU A 175 -14.00 -9.86 1.54
C LEU A 175 -14.32 -11.18 0.81
N SER A 176 -14.34 -11.16 -0.53
CA SER A 176 -14.48 -12.37 -1.35
C SER A 176 -13.12 -12.93 -1.78
N ARG A 177 -13.07 -14.21 -2.21
CA ARG A 177 -11.83 -14.86 -2.68
C ARG A 177 -11.26 -14.17 -3.91
N GLU A 178 -12.11 -13.77 -4.86
CA GLU A 178 -11.70 -13.10 -6.10
C GLU A 178 -11.06 -11.74 -5.80
N ARG A 179 -11.63 -11.00 -4.84
CA ARG A 179 -11.10 -9.69 -4.43
C ARG A 179 -9.81 -9.81 -3.64
N ALA A 180 -9.70 -10.83 -2.79
CA ALA A 180 -8.45 -11.19 -2.12
C ALA A 180 -7.35 -11.53 -3.14
N ALA A 181 -7.68 -12.31 -4.17
CA ALA A 181 -6.74 -12.65 -5.24
C ALA A 181 -6.32 -11.42 -6.06
N ALA A 182 -7.27 -10.54 -6.40
CA ALA A 182 -6.96 -9.27 -7.08
C ALA A 182 -6.04 -8.38 -6.25
N PHE A 183 -6.29 -8.26 -4.95
CA PHE A 183 -5.40 -7.53 -4.03
C PHE A 183 -4.00 -8.14 -3.97
N ALA A 184 -3.90 -9.46 -3.80
CA ALA A 184 -2.63 -10.16 -3.73
C ALA A 184 -1.82 -9.99 -5.04
N GLY A 185 -2.49 -10.09 -6.19
CA GLY A 185 -1.84 -9.91 -7.50
C GLY A 185 -1.38 -8.48 -7.75
N GLU A 186 -2.26 -7.50 -7.53
CA GLU A 186 -2.02 -6.10 -7.88
C GLU A 186 -1.10 -5.38 -6.87
N ILE A 187 -1.32 -5.58 -5.57
CA ILE A 187 -0.59 -4.85 -4.53
C ILE A 187 0.67 -5.59 -4.08
N LEU A 188 0.61 -6.93 -4.00
CA LEU A 188 1.68 -7.75 -3.42
C LEU A 188 2.51 -8.49 -4.48
N SER A 189 2.05 -8.49 -5.75
CA SER A 189 2.63 -9.32 -6.82
C SER A 189 2.67 -10.82 -6.47
N ARG A 190 1.66 -11.30 -5.73
CA ARG A 190 1.49 -12.70 -5.32
C ARG A 190 0.26 -13.31 -5.97
N ARG A 191 0.31 -14.60 -6.32
CA ARG A 191 -0.86 -15.34 -6.82
C ARG A 191 -1.45 -16.19 -5.71
N ILE A 192 -2.78 -16.16 -5.58
CA ILE A 192 -3.55 -17.12 -4.79
C ILE A 192 -4.02 -18.21 -5.75
N THR A 193 -3.63 -19.46 -5.54
CA THR A 193 -4.01 -20.60 -6.38
C THR A 193 -5.50 -20.93 -6.21
N GLY A 194 -6.20 -21.24 -7.30
CA GLY A 194 -7.63 -21.59 -7.30
C GLY A 194 -8.61 -20.45 -7.58
N ALA A 195 -8.12 -19.21 -7.80
CA ALA A 195 -8.92 -18.13 -8.37
C ALA A 195 -8.56 -18.01 -9.87
N ASP A 196 -9.53 -18.25 -10.75
CA ASP A 196 -9.34 -18.16 -12.19
C ASP A 196 -8.87 -16.74 -12.60
N PRO A 197 -7.86 -16.59 -13.47
CA PRO A 197 -7.41 -15.29 -13.94
C PRO A 197 -8.37 -14.79 -15.04
N GLY A 198 -9.59 -14.48 -14.67
CA GLY A 198 -10.70 -14.25 -15.61
C GLY A 198 -11.48 -12.97 -15.40
N MET A 199 -10.94 -11.93 -14.74
CA MET A 199 -11.56 -10.61 -14.80
C MET A 199 -10.55 -9.50 -14.55
N SER A 200 -9.99 -8.97 -15.64
CA SER A 200 -9.37 -7.64 -15.62
C SER A 200 -10.44 -6.66 -15.12
N ILE A 201 -10.22 -6.05 -13.96
CA ILE A 201 -11.15 -5.05 -13.42
C ILE A 201 -11.11 -3.87 -14.39
N ALA A 202 -12.18 -3.75 -15.19
CA ALA A 202 -12.32 -2.76 -16.24
C ALA A 202 -11.99 -1.35 -15.72
N GLY A 203 -10.88 -0.81 -16.22
CA GLY A 203 -10.42 0.50 -15.79
C GLY A 203 -9.12 1.01 -16.41
N THR A 204 -8.62 0.42 -17.51
CA THR A 204 -7.51 0.99 -18.28
C THR A 204 -7.56 0.54 -19.73
N SER A 205 -8.34 1.21 -20.57
CA SER A 205 -7.97 1.39 -21.97
C SER A 205 -7.39 2.80 -22.11
N VAL A 206 -6.07 2.89 -22.05
CA VAL A 206 -5.35 4.05 -22.55
C VAL A 206 -5.41 3.95 -24.08
N PRO A 207 -5.90 4.95 -24.82
CA PRO A 207 -5.82 4.91 -26.26
C PRO A 207 -4.35 5.01 -26.68
N THR A 208 -3.87 3.99 -27.37
CA THR A 208 -2.57 3.95 -28.03
C THR A 208 -2.48 5.13 -28.99
N LYS A 209 -1.68 6.13 -28.63
CA LYS A 209 -1.35 7.27 -29.49
C LYS A 209 -0.62 6.73 -30.71
N ALA A 210 -1.28 6.79 -31.87
CA ALA A 210 -0.67 6.49 -33.16
C ALA A 210 0.56 7.37 -33.35
N ALA A 211 1.65 6.74 -33.79
CA ALA A 211 2.89 7.41 -34.15
C ALA A 211 2.64 8.29 -35.37
N ASN A 212 2.73 9.62 -35.19
CA ASN A 212 2.93 10.53 -36.32
C ASN A 212 4.40 10.44 -36.73
N ALA A 213 4.64 9.84 -37.89
CA ALA A 213 5.89 9.99 -38.62
C ALA A 213 5.94 11.44 -39.16
N SER A 214 6.86 12.23 -38.62
CA SER A 214 7.23 13.53 -39.14
C SER A 214 8.14 13.32 -40.35
N LEU A 215 7.62 13.53 -41.57
CA LEU A 215 8.43 13.83 -42.74
C LEU A 215 8.69 15.34 -42.77
N VAL A 216 9.94 15.74 -42.76
CA VAL A 216 10.40 17.11 -43.06
C VAL A 216 11.49 17.01 -44.12
N ALA A 217 11.39 17.90 -45.11
CA ALA A 217 12.34 18.32 -46.16
C ALA A 217 11.66 18.19 -47.54
N ASP A 218 11.63 19.19 -48.42
CA ASP A 218 12.22 20.53 -48.42
C ASP A 218 11.49 21.39 -49.47
N VAL A 219 11.55 22.70 -49.27
CA VAL A 219 11.16 23.77 -50.20
C VAL A 219 12.41 24.21 -50.94
N VAL A 220 12.44 24.11 -52.27
CA VAL A 220 12.75 25.16 -53.27
C VAL A 220 12.09 24.75 -54.59
#